data_AF-A0A7W0S5K2-F1
#
_entry.id   AF-A0A7W0S5K2-F1
#
_cell.length_a   1.000
_cell.length_b   1.000
_cell.length_c   1.000
_cell.angle_alpha   90.00
_cell.angle_beta   90.00
_cell.angle_gamma   90.00
#
_symmetry.space_group_name_H-M   'P 1'
#
loop_
_entity.id
_entity.type
_entity.pdbx_description
1 polymer ?
#
loop_
_entity_poly.entity_id
_entity_poly.type
_entity_poly.pdbx_seq_one_letter_code
_entity_poly.pdbx_strand_id
1 'polypeptide(L)'
;MAGPLDEFVNRITRMVAEFAQEHGLEQAELRIELADGSRYLVATMVADPGFGFFSITPHRVEGEEPRRAIVPIGAVKAIEISAPDPERRVGFMPSETAG
;
A
#
# COMPACT_ATOMS: atom_id res chain seq x y z
N MET A 1 18.77 -13.82 12.37
CA MET A 1 17.65 -14.28 11.54
C MET A 1 16.58 -13.21 11.60
N ALA A 2 16.02 -12.82 10.46
CA ALA A 2 14.90 -11.89 10.40
C ALA A 2 13.67 -12.54 11.09
N GLY A 3 12.87 -11.78 11.84
CA GLY A 3 11.64 -12.31 12.40
C GLY A 3 10.56 -12.49 11.32
N PRO A 4 9.45 -13.19 11.60
CA PRO A 4 8.37 -13.39 10.62
C PRO A 4 7.83 -12.09 10.02
N LEU A 5 7.87 -11.00 10.79
CA LEU A 5 7.36 -9.70 10.36
C LEU A 5 8.36 -8.93 9.50
N ASP A 6 9.65 -9.06 9.79
CA ASP A 6 10.71 -8.60 8.89
C ASP A 6 10.63 -9.32 7.54
N GLU A 7 10.41 -10.64 7.55
CA GLU A 7 10.22 -11.43 6.34
C GLU A 7 8.99 -10.99 5.55
N PHE A 8 7.87 -10.70 6.23
CA PHE A 8 6.67 -10.16 5.61
C PHE A 8 6.94 -8.82 4.91
N VAL A 9 7.56 -7.86 5.62
CA VAL A 9 7.87 -6.53 5.05
C VAL A 9 8.86 -6.64 3.88
N ASN A 10 9.87 -7.50 4.01
CA ASN A 10 10.83 -7.76 2.93
C ASN A 10 10.18 -8.41 1.71
N ARG A 11 9.22 -9.33 1.92
CA ARG A 11 8.47 -9.96 0.83
C ARG A 11 7.64 -8.94 0.06
N ILE A 12 6.87 -8.10 0.76
CA ILE A 12 6.05 -7.08 0.10
C ILE A 12 6.93 -6.08 -0.65
N THR A 13 8.01 -5.59 -0.03
CA THR A 13 8.96 -4.68 -0.69
C THR A 13 9.52 -5.27 -1.98
N ARG A 14 9.86 -6.56 -1.97
CA ARG A 14 10.32 -7.28 -3.16
C ARG A 14 9.24 -7.37 -4.24
N MET A 15 8.02 -7.76 -3.86
CA MET A 15 6.89 -7.86 -4.81
C MET A 15 6.57 -6.53 -5.48
N VAL A 16 6.66 -5.41 -4.74
CA VAL A 16 6.48 -4.06 -5.30
C VAL A 16 7.56 -3.73 -6.33
N ALA A 17 8.82 -4.05 -6.02
CA ALA A 17 9.94 -3.83 -6.93
C ALA A 17 9.86 -4.72 -8.19
N GLU A 18 9.51 -6.00 -8.02
CA GLU A 18 9.30 -6.95 -9.11
C GLU A 18 8.16 -6.48 -10.03
N PHE A 19 7.02 -6.10 -9.47
CA PHE A 19 5.90 -5.56 -10.24
C PHE A 19 6.28 -4.31 -11.04
N ALA A 20 7.02 -3.37 -10.44
CA ALA A 20 7.48 -2.18 -11.15
C ALA A 20 8.39 -2.55 -12.34
N GLN A 21 9.30 -3.50 -12.15
CA GLN A 21 10.18 -3.97 -13.22
C GLN A 21 9.42 -4.70 -14.33
N GLU A 22 8.51 -5.62 -13.97
CA GLU A 22 7.68 -6.39 -14.90
C GLU A 22 6.85 -5.50 -15.82
N HIS A 23 6.40 -4.35 -15.32
CA HIS A 23 5.56 -3.42 -16.04
C HIS A 23 6.29 -2.17 -16.57
N GLY A 24 7.62 -2.09 -16.43
CA GLY A 24 8.42 -0.95 -16.90
C GLY A 24 8.07 0.38 -16.22
N LEU A 25 7.62 0.34 -14.97
CA LEU A 25 7.23 1.50 -14.16
C LEU A 25 8.45 2.07 -13.42
N GLU A 26 8.54 3.40 -13.33
CA GLU A 26 9.54 4.04 -12.45
C GLU A 26 9.29 3.70 -10.98
N GLN A 27 8.02 3.62 -10.59
CA GLN A 27 7.55 3.24 -9.26
C GLN A 27 6.17 2.61 -9.36
N ALA A 28 5.90 1.60 -8.53
CA ALA A 28 4.57 1.03 -8.34
C ALA A 28 3.88 1.60 -7.09
N GLU A 29 2.56 1.67 -7.10
CA GLU A 29 1.77 2.02 -5.92
C GLU A 29 1.55 0.80 -5.04
N LEU A 30 1.66 1.00 -3.73
CA LEU A 30 1.26 0.03 -2.71
C LEU A 30 0.07 0.59 -1.92
N ARG A 31 -1.05 -0.13 -1.90
CA ARG A 31 -2.23 0.22 -1.12
C ARG A 31 -2.53 -0.85 -0.07
N ILE A 32 -2.83 -0.40 1.14
CA ILE A 32 -3.28 -1.28 2.22
C ILE A 32 -4.72 -0.89 2.60
N GLU A 33 -5.62 -1.87 2.54
CA GLU A 33 -6.97 -1.78 3.09
C GLU A 33 -7.04 -2.50 4.43
N LEU A 34 -7.57 -1.81 5.43
CA LEU A 34 -7.84 -2.37 6.75
C LEU A 34 -9.27 -2.90 6.85
N ALA A 35 -9.51 -3.76 7.83
CA ALA A 35 -10.81 -4.40 8.08
C ALA A 35 -11.94 -3.40 8.40
N ASP A 36 -11.59 -2.20 8.88
CA ASP A 36 -12.53 -1.09 9.14
C ASP A 36 -12.88 -0.30 7.86
N GLY A 37 -12.29 -0.64 6.71
CA GLY A 37 -12.45 0.05 5.44
C GLY A 37 -11.46 1.20 5.20
N SER A 38 -10.60 1.52 6.17
CA SER A 38 -9.54 2.52 6.02
C SER A 38 -8.55 2.09 4.92
N ARG A 39 -8.14 3.05 4.07
CA ARG A 39 -7.20 2.80 2.97
C ARG A 39 -6.00 3.73 3.02
N TYR A 40 -4.82 3.17 2.85
CA TYR A 40 -3.55 3.91 2.86
C TYR A 40 -2.82 3.70 1.54
N LEU A 41 -2.46 4.79 0.87
CA LEU A 41 -1.42 4.76 -0.16
C LEU A 41 -0.07 4.85 0.56
N VAL A 42 0.72 3.77 0.49
CA VAL A 42 1.90 3.56 1.34
C VAL A 42 3.16 4.05 0.64
N ALA A 43 3.87 4.99 1.28
CA ALA A 43 5.17 5.46 0.82
C ALA A 43 6.32 4.59 1.36
N THR A 44 6.25 4.21 2.65
CA THR A 44 7.22 3.32 3.26
C THR A 44 6.56 2.38 4.26
N MET A 45 7.16 1.21 4.47
CA MET A 45 6.74 0.22 5.45
C MET A 45 7.96 -0.33 6.20
N VAL A 46 7.82 -0.54 7.51
CA VAL A 46 8.85 -1.14 8.38
C VAL A 46 8.22 -2.13 9.34
N ALA A 47 8.94 -3.19 9.70
CA ALA A 47 8.47 -4.14 10.71
C ALA A 47 8.62 -3.54 12.12
N ASP A 48 7.61 -3.71 12.97
CA ASP A 48 7.74 -3.45 14.41
C ASP A 48 7.96 -4.78 15.16
N PRO A 49 9.14 -5.02 15.74
CA PRO A 49 9.44 -6.29 16.38
C PRO A 49 8.51 -6.62 17.56
N GLY A 50 8.14 -7.89 17.69
CA GLY A 50 7.68 -8.48 18.96
C GLY A 50 6.18 -8.47 19.26
N PHE A 51 5.35 -7.74 18.51
CA PHE A 51 3.92 -7.60 18.86
C PHE A 51 2.93 -7.86 17.71
N GLY A 52 3.39 -8.27 16.53
CA GLY A 52 2.50 -8.51 15.37
C GLY A 52 1.98 -7.23 14.72
N PHE A 53 2.74 -6.13 14.83
CA PHE A 53 2.45 -4.85 14.21
C PHE A 53 3.51 -4.47 13.19
N PHE A 54 3.13 -3.74 12.15
CA PHE A 54 4.08 -3.09 11.26
C PHE A 54 3.69 -1.62 11.12
N SER A 55 4.67 -0.79 10.86
CA SER A 55 4.47 0.64 10.68
C SER A 55 4.46 0.99 9.20
N ILE A 56 3.50 1.83 8.80
CA ILE A 56 3.47 2.45 7.47
C ILE A 56 3.57 3.96 7.58
N THR A 57 4.28 4.56 6.64
CA THR A 57 4.20 5.99 6.36
C THR A 57 3.38 6.16 5.08
N PRO A 58 2.19 6.77 5.15
CA PRO A 58 1.41 7.06 3.96
C PRO A 58 2.09 8.13 3.08
N HIS A 59 1.80 8.13 1.78
CA HIS A 59 2.09 9.29 0.93
C HIS A 59 1.39 10.52 1.49
N ARG A 60 2.10 11.65 1.52
CA ARG A 60 1.55 12.93 1.98
C ARG A 60 0.82 13.60 0.82
N VAL A 61 -0.36 14.13 1.11
CA VAL A 61 -0.97 15.16 0.27
C VAL A 61 -0.36 16.51 0.64
N GLU A 62 -0.26 17.42 -0.32
CA GLU A 62 0.25 18.77 -0.06
C GLU A 62 -0.55 19.46 1.07
N GLY A 63 0.16 20.00 2.06
CA GLY A 63 -0.43 20.62 3.24
C GLY A 63 -0.74 19.68 4.41
N GLU A 64 -0.52 18.36 4.28
CA GLU A 64 -0.67 17.42 5.39
C GLU A 64 0.61 17.27 6.22
N GLU A 65 0.44 17.21 7.55
CA GLU A 65 1.50 16.88 8.48
C GLU A 65 2.00 15.43 8.30
N PRO A 66 3.30 15.16 8.53
CA PRO A 66 3.83 13.81 8.58
C PRO A 66 3.06 12.93 9.56
N ARG A 67 2.64 11.73 9.12
CA ARG A 67 2.07 10.73 10.02
C ARG A 67 2.63 9.34 9.77
N ARG A 68 2.60 8.52 10.82
CA ARG A 68 2.91 7.09 10.80
C ARG A 68 1.72 6.34 11.37
N ALA A 69 1.30 5.26 10.72
CA ALA A 69 0.28 4.36 11.22
C ALA A 69 0.92 3.05 11.66
N ILE A 70 0.66 2.62 12.89
CA ILE A 70 1.06 1.32 13.43
C ILE A 70 -0.12 0.38 13.23
N VAL A 71 0.07 -0.66 12.42
CA VAL A 71 -1.01 -1.52 11.94
C VAL A 71 -0.81 -2.95 12.45
N PRO A 72 -1.79 -3.52 13.17
CA PRO A 72 -1.74 -4.95 13.51
C PRO A 72 -1.94 -5.77 12.23
N ILE A 73 -1.13 -6.82 12.05
CA ILE A 73 -1.21 -7.68 10.85
C ILE A 73 -2.61 -8.28 10.67
N GLY A 74 -3.29 -8.62 11.76
CA GLY A 74 -4.65 -9.18 11.74
C GLY A 74 -5.74 -8.19 11.33
N ALA A 75 -5.45 -6.89 11.25
CA ALA A 75 -6.40 -5.90 10.75
C ALA A 75 -6.28 -5.65 9.24
N VAL A 76 -5.26 -6.21 8.57
CA VAL A 76 -5.10 -6.07 7.12
C VAL A 76 -6.15 -6.91 6.42
N LYS A 77 -6.97 -6.26 5.60
CA LYS A 77 -7.96 -6.92 4.74
C LYS A 77 -7.40 -7.23 3.36
N ALA A 78 -6.67 -6.28 2.76
CA ALA A 78 -6.05 -6.46 1.46
C ALA A 78 -4.77 -5.62 1.32
N ILE A 79 -3.86 -6.11 0.48
CA ILE A 79 -2.67 -5.39 0.02
C ILE A 79 -2.69 -5.45 -1.50
N GLU A 80 -2.67 -4.30 -2.14
CA GLU A 80 -2.74 -4.16 -3.60
C GLU A 80 -1.48 -3.46 -4.11
N ILE A 81 -0.94 -3.99 -5.20
CA ILE A 81 0.16 -3.37 -5.95
C ILE A 81 -0.41 -3.01 -7.32
N SER A 82 -0.21 -1.77 -7.75
CA SER A 82 -0.72 -1.28 -9.04
C SER A 82 0.25 -0.32 -9.71
N ALA A 83 0.02 -0.01 -10.98
CA ALA A 83 0.62 1.15 -11.59
C ALA A 83 0.17 2.42 -10.83
N PRO A 84 0.99 3.50 -10.83
CA PRO A 84 0.55 4.80 -10.34
C PRO A 84 -0.68 5.28 -11.09
N ASP A 85 -1.59 5.93 -10.39
CA ASP A 85 -2.74 6.59 -11.01
C ASP A 85 -2.39 8.07 -11.29
N PRO A 86 -1.97 8.44 -12.53
CA PRO A 86 -1.59 9.81 -12.86
C PRO A 86 -2.79 10.76 -12.92
N GLU A 87 -4.00 10.23 -13.03
CA GLU A 87 -5.23 10.99 -13.15
C GLU A 87 -6.28 10.41 -12.20
N ARG A 88 -6.09 10.57 -10.90
CA ARG A 88 -7.06 10.13 -9.88
C ARG A 88 -8.40 10.86 -10.05
N ARG A 89 -9.16 10.46 -11.06
CA ARG A 89 -10.52 10.91 -11.36
C ARG A 89 -11.41 10.13 -10.42
N VAL A 90 -11.78 10.77 -9.32
CA VAL A 90 -12.81 10.26 -8.44
C VAL A 90 -14.14 10.40 -9.19
N GLY A 91 -14.72 9.29 -9.66
CA GLY A 91 -16.02 9.30 -10.31
C GLY A 91 -16.42 7.96 -10.94
N PHE A 92 -17.72 7.63 -10.87
CA PHE A 92 -18.33 6.51 -11.58
C PHE A 92 -18.78 7.01 -12.96
N MET A 93 -18.21 6.48 -14.04
CA MET A 93 -18.79 6.58 -15.38
C MET A 93 -19.47 5.26 -15.70
N PRO A 94 -20.81 5.17 -15.70
CA PRO A 94 -21.47 4.01 -16.26
C PRO A 94 -21.08 3.96 -17.73
N SER A 95 -20.54 2.83 -18.18
CA SER A 95 -20.37 2.56 -19.60
C SER A 95 -21.72 2.75 -20.27
N GLU A 96 -21.81 3.67 -21.24
CA GLU A 96 -22.99 3.77 -22.11
C GLU A 96 -23.27 2.37 -22.66
N THR A 97 -24.40 1.80 -22.26
CA THR A 97 -24.91 0.60 -22.89
C THR A 97 -25.31 1.04 -24.29
N ALA A 98 -24.48 0.74 -25.29
CA ALA A 98 -24.90 0.82 -26.68
C ALA A 98 -26.04 -0.19 -26.87
N GLY A 99 -27.25 0.33 -27.06
CA GLY A 99 -28.48 -0.41 -27.33
C GLY A 99 -29.58 0.53 -27.79
#